data_AF-A0A1V5ZVL4-F1
#
_entry.id   AF-A0A1V5ZVL4-F1
#
_cell.length_a   1.000
_cell.length_b   1.000
_cell.length_c   1.000
_cell.angle_alpha   90.00
_cell.angle_beta   90.00
_cell.angle_gamma   90.00
#
_symmetry.space_group_name_H-M   'P 1'
#
loop_
_entity.id
_entity.type
_entity.pdbx_description
1 polymer ?
#
loop_
_entity_poly.entity_id
_entity_poly.type
_entity_poly.pdbx_seq_one_letter_code
_entity_poly.pdbx_strand_id
1 'polypeptide(L)'
;MPKVFISPHKKIAYFFIIATIALLVFTIFFTNIFNQKLEITLEVVPEDIKTDFLLVVKEEGSNLEGDIEGKIIKISKETSLKFNPEASTVLGDYAQGKVFLYNDSSSNQKIIAASRLESPEGLIFRLENAVSIPAKGKIEAKVKADKPGEEYELDPTTFTLPGLKSNPSLFLKIYAKNENTFSRETKIGAIVKEEDLNKAKSQIEKTLTEMANEELKNKLNEEGYKVITQSNILESNCQANVGEEKEEFPCSGKIEFLAVAIKENVLSEYILNELKSSIPLGKKLISSAEPISIKIEDLSDSKKAVLKIEAQGKTLLTEENPSLSKNELIALNPLEIKQYLEKIGGIKTVKFVFKPFFLKKTPSRADHIKITIIQNEK
;
A
#
# COMPACT_ATOMS: atom_id res chain seq x y z
N MET A 1 53.98 71.16 47.32
CA MET A 1 52.54 70.81 47.40
C MET A 1 51.95 71.46 48.64
N PRO A 2 50.94 72.33 48.53
CA PRO A 2 50.31 72.95 49.69
C PRO A 2 49.54 71.90 50.51
N LYS A 3 49.81 71.80 51.81
CA LYS A 3 49.03 70.98 52.74
C LYS A 3 47.70 71.69 52.98
N VAL A 4 46.63 71.18 52.39
CA VAL A 4 45.27 71.67 52.63
C VAL A 4 44.91 71.41 54.09
N PHE A 5 44.85 72.47 54.90
CA PHE A 5 44.48 72.38 56.32
C PHE A 5 42.95 72.37 56.44
N ILE A 6 42.37 71.18 56.48
CA ILE A 6 40.93 71.00 56.69
C ILE A 6 40.64 71.15 58.18
N SER A 7 39.77 72.10 58.56
CA SER A 7 39.38 72.32 59.96
C SER A 7 38.70 71.08 60.56
N PRO A 8 38.86 70.79 61.86
CA PRO A 8 38.35 69.58 62.50
C PRO A 8 36.84 69.38 62.30
N HIS A 9 36.03 70.45 62.30
CA HIS A 9 34.60 70.39 62.02
C HIS A 9 34.27 69.98 60.57
N LYS A 10 35.07 70.43 59.58
CA LYS A 10 34.90 70.01 58.18
C LYS A 10 35.27 68.53 57.97
N LYS A 11 36.26 68.01 58.71
CA LYS A 11 36.59 66.57 58.69
C LYS A 11 35.45 65.70 59.20
N ILE A 12 34.80 66.12 60.29
CA ILE A 12 33.62 65.44 60.85
C ILE A 12 32.46 65.48 59.85
N ALA A 13 32.19 66.64 59.23
CA ALA A 13 31.16 66.76 58.20
C ALA A 13 31.41 65.85 56.98
N TYR A 14 32.64 65.80 56.45
CA TYR A 14 32.98 64.88 55.35
C TYR A 14 32.83 63.41 55.75
N PHE A 15 33.20 63.03 56.98
CA PHE A 15 33.01 61.68 57.48
C PHE A 15 31.52 61.30 57.51
N PHE A 16 30.65 62.16 58.03
CA PHE A 16 29.20 61.90 58.04
C PHE A 16 28.60 61.83 56.63
N ILE A 17 29.05 62.67 55.70
CA ILE A 17 28.62 62.62 54.29
C ILE A 17 29.03 61.29 53.65
N ILE A 18 30.29 60.88 53.80
CA ILE A 18 30.79 59.61 53.27
C ILE A 18 30.07 58.42 53.91
N ALA A 19 29.84 58.44 55.23
CA ALA A 19 29.12 57.40 55.94
C ALA A 19 27.65 57.29 55.46
N THR A 20 27.00 58.43 55.21
CA THR A 20 25.62 58.46 54.70
C THR A 20 25.54 57.93 53.27
N ILE A 21 26.49 58.31 52.41
CA ILE A 21 26.59 57.79 51.04
C ILE A 21 26.87 56.28 51.08
N ALA A 22 27.78 55.81 51.95
CA ALA A 22 28.08 54.39 52.12
C ALA A 22 26.85 53.60 52.61
N LEU A 23 26.08 54.15 53.56
CA LEU A 23 24.83 53.54 54.03
C LEU A 23 23.78 53.47 52.91
N LEU A 24 23.65 54.53 52.10
CA LEU A 24 22.75 54.57 50.94
C LEU A 24 23.14 53.52 49.90
N VAL A 25 24.42 53.46 49.52
CA VAL A 25 24.94 52.46 48.59
C VAL A 25 24.72 51.05 49.14
N PHE A 26 24.99 50.83 50.44
CA PHE A 26 24.76 49.56 51.10
C PHE A 26 23.28 49.17 51.06
N THR A 27 22.37 50.09 51.36
CA THR A 27 20.92 49.85 51.36
C THR A 27 20.39 49.56 49.95
N ILE A 28 20.85 50.31 48.94
CA ILE A 28 20.50 50.07 47.53
C ILE A 28 21.04 48.71 47.07
N PHE A 29 22.27 48.37 47.44
CA PHE A 29 22.88 47.09 47.11
C PHE A 29 22.15 45.92 47.78
N PHE A 30 21.84 46.03 49.08
CA PHE A 30 21.07 45.02 49.81
C PHE A 30 19.67 44.86 49.22
N THR A 31 18.92 45.93 49.01
CA THR A 31 17.56 45.83 48.42
C THR A 31 17.56 45.19 47.02
N ASN A 32 18.56 45.46 46.19
CA ASN A 32 18.72 44.81 44.89
C ASN A 32 19.13 43.33 44.98
N ILE A 33 19.93 42.94 45.97
CA ILE A 33 20.32 41.54 46.20
C ILE A 33 19.17 40.69 46.73
N PHE A 34 18.29 41.27 47.54
CA PHE A 34 17.15 40.54 48.12
C PHE A 34 15.96 40.44 47.16
N ASN A 35 15.86 41.33 46.16
CA ASN A 35 14.81 41.31 45.14
C ASN A 35 15.23 40.58 43.86
N GLN A 36 15.71 39.35 44.02
CA GLN A 36 16.19 38.51 42.92
C GLN A 36 15.03 38.10 42.02
N LYS A 37 15.11 38.34 40.71
CA LYS A 37 14.09 37.93 39.74
C LYS A 37 14.72 37.20 38.57
N LEU A 38 13.99 36.25 38.01
CA LEU A 38 14.36 35.53 36.80
C LEU A 38 13.22 35.62 35.80
N GLU A 39 13.54 36.07 34.58
CA GLU A 39 12.65 35.98 33.43
C GLU A 39 13.18 34.90 32.47
N ILE A 40 12.36 33.88 32.26
CA ILE A 40 12.60 32.76 31.35
C ILE A 40 11.73 33.00 30.11
N THR A 41 12.34 33.09 28.95
CA THR A 41 11.61 33.18 27.67
C THR A 41 11.79 31.88 26.91
N LEU A 42 10.68 31.22 26.61
CA LEU A 42 10.63 29.97 25.85
C LEU A 42 10.22 30.27 24.41
N GLU A 43 11.11 29.96 23.46
CA GLU A 43 10.76 29.92 22.05
C GLU A 43 10.21 28.54 21.72
N VAL A 44 8.91 28.47 21.44
CA VAL A 44 8.21 27.20 21.19
C VAL A 44 8.05 26.95 19.69
N VAL A 45 8.00 25.67 19.32
CA VAL A 45 7.77 25.23 17.94
C VAL A 45 6.56 24.30 17.86
N PRO A 46 5.83 24.31 16.73
CA PRO A 46 4.75 23.35 16.48
C PRO A 46 5.23 21.91 16.57
N GLU A 47 4.48 21.06 17.28
CA GLU A 47 4.67 19.61 17.29
C GLU A 47 3.46 18.92 16.66
N ASP A 48 3.74 17.91 15.83
CA ASP A 48 2.71 17.07 15.25
C ASP A 48 2.12 16.14 16.31
N ILE A 49 0.80 16.06 16.34
CA ILE A 49 0.06 15.07 17.12
C ILE A 49 -0.74 14.22 16.15
N LYS A 50 -0.77 12.91 16.43
CA LYS A 50 -1.57 11.94 15.71
C LYS A 50 -2.46 11.19 16.68
N THR A 51 -3.67 10.91 16.26
CA THR A 51 -4.62 10.10 17.02
C THR A 51 -5.43 9.24 16.05
N ASP A 52 -5.81 8.06 16.51
CA ASP A 52 -6.74 7.18 15.82
C ASP A 52 -7.94 6.88 16.71
N PHE A 53 -9.12 6.89 16.09
CA PHE A 53 -10.38 6.61 16.78
C PHE A 53 -11.38 5.97 15.84
N LEU A 54 -12.40 5.37 16.44
CA LEU A 54 -13.54 4.81 15.73
C LEU A 54 -14.66 5.83 15.72
N LEU A 55 -15.28 5.99 14.56
CA LEU A 55 -16.45 6.82 14.36
C LEU A 55 -17.60 5.94 13.91
N VAL A 56 -18.69 5.96 14.66
CA VAL A 56 -19.90 5.22 14.37
C VAL A 56 -20.88 6.12 13.61
N VAL A 57 -21.08 5.82 12.33
CA VAL A 57 -22.03 6.54 11.47
C VAL A 57 -23.33 5.76 11.43
N LYS A 58 -24.44 6.42 11.78
CA LYS A 58 -25.80 5.87 11.62
C LYS A 58 -26.49 6.48 10.41
N GLU A 59 -27.40 5.72 9.81
CA GLU A 59 -28.25 6.19 8.71
C GLU A 59 -29.12 7.36 9.17
N GLU A 60 -29.21 8.41 8.36
CA GLU A 60 -30.07 9.57 8.60
C GLU A 60 -31.53 9.14 8.84
N GLY A 61 -32.13 9.61 9.94
CA GLY A 61 -33.48 9.21 10.36
C GLY A 61 -33.61 7.82 11.00
N SER A 62 -32.50 7.11 11.25
CA SER A 62 -32.53 5.85 12.02
C SER A 62 -32.56 6.08 13.54
N ASN A 63 -33.25 5.18 14.25
CA ASN A 63 -33.31 5.15 15.72
C ASN A 63 -32.12 4.43 16.37
N LEU A 64 -31.07 4.13 15.60
CA LEU A 64 -29.87 3.45 16.10
C LEU A 64 -28.98 4.44 16.86
N GLU A 65 -28.19 3.93 17.80
CA GLU A 65 -27.11 4.69 18.43
C GLU A 65 -25.93 4.83 17.46
N GLY A 66 -25.43 6.05 17.32
CA GLY A 66 -24.26 6.41 16.52
C GLY A 66 -23.78 7.82 16.88
N ASP A 67 -22.53 8.11 16.56
CA ASP A 67 -21.86 9.36 16.89
C ASP A 67 -22.33 10.49 15.97
N ILE A 68 -22.51 10.17 14.68
CA ILE A 68 -23.00 11.12 13.67
C ILE A 68 -23.97 10.46 12.68
N GLU A 69 -24.74 11.29 11.99
CA GLU A 69 -25.65 10.87 10.93
C GLU A 69 -24.97 10.97 9.56
N GLY A 70 -25.26 10.00 8.69
CA GLY A 70 -24.79 9.97 7.32
C GLY A 70 -25.70 9.10 6.44
N LYS A 71 -25.36 9.02 5.15
CA LYS A 71 -26.02 8.15 4.17
C LYS A 71 -25.14 6.94 3.91
N ILE A 72 -25.68 5.74 4.12
CA ILE A 72 -25.00 4.47 3.93
C ILE A 72 -25.61 3.79 2.70
N ILE A 73 -24.81 3.68 1.65
CA ILE A 73 -25.24 3.20 0.35
C ILE A 73 -24.50 1.91 0.05
N LYS A 74 -25.29 0.85 -0.15
CA LYS A 74 -24.81 -0.46 -0.60
C LYS A 74 -25.26 -0.69 -2.04
N ILE A 75 -24.31 -1.01 -2.92
CA ILE A 75 -24.54 -1.25 -4.34
C ILE A 75 -23.95 -2.62 -4.67
N SER A 76 -24.72 -3.47 -5.35
CA SER A 76 -24.20 -4.70 -5.93
C SER A 76 -24.19 -4.56 -7.44
N LYS A 77 -23.05 -4.87 -8.05
CA LYS A 77 -22.88 -4.89 -9.51
C LYS A 77 -22.30 -6.21 -9.93
N GLU A 78 -22.79 -6.69 -11.07
CA GLU A 78 -22.26 -7.85 -11.76
C GLU A 78 -22.09 -7.51 -13.23
N THR A 79 -21.08 -8.11 -13.85
CA THR A 79 -20.82 -7.97 -15.28
C THR A 79 -20.15 -9.22 -15.80
N SER A 80 -20.30 -9.46 -17.10
CA SER A 80 -19.63 -10.53 -17.82
C SER A 80 -19.10 -9.97 -19.12
N LEU A 81 -17.79 -10.00 -19.29
CA LEU A 81 -17.10 -9.58 -20.50
C LEU A 81 -16.37 -10.76 -21.11
N LYS A 82 -16.08 -10.64 -22.40
CA LYS A 82 -15.31 -11.63 -23.14
C LYS A 82 -13.92 -11.10 -23.43
N PHE A 83 -12.94 -11.99 -23.35
CA PHE A 83 -11.53 -11.68 -23.52
C PHE A 83 -10.89 -12.66 -24.50
N ASN A 84 -9.87 -12.18 -25.21
CA ASN A 84 -9.10 -12.96 -26.16
C ASN A 84 -7.68 -13.14 -25.61
N PRO A 85 -7.06 -14.32 -25.73
CA PRO A 85 -5.66 -14.47 -25.35
C PRO A 85 -4.75 -13.65 -26.26
N GLU A 86 -3.74 -13.01 -25.68
CA GLU A 86 -2.77 -12.24 -26.47
C GLU A 86 -1.74 -13.13 -27.17
N ALA A 87 -1.52 -14.34 -26.63
CA ALA A 87 -0.51 -15.25 -27.14
C ALA A 87 -1.05 -16.20 -28.20
N SER A 88 -0.34 -16.26 -29.33
CA SER A 88 -0.53 -17.26 -30.35
C SER A 88 0.49 -18.40 -30.23
N THR A 89 0.06 -19.62 -30.52
CA THR A 89 0.92 -20.79 -30.69
C THR A 89 0.68 -21.43 -32.06
N VAL A 90 1.65 -22.19 -32.57
CA VAL A 90 1.45 -23.06 -33.73
C VAL A 90 0.87 -24.39 -33.25
N LEU A 91 -0.31 -24.72 -33.73
CA LEU A 91 -1.03 -25.97 -33.52
C LEU A 91 -0.91 -26.84 -34.78
N GLY A 92 -0.94 -28.16 -34.61
CA GLY A 92 -0.91 -29.09 -35.75
C GLY A 92 0.49 -29.31 -36.36
N ASP A 93 1.55 -29.13 -35.59
CA ASP A 93 2.94 -29.21 -36.07
C ASP A 93 3.47 -30.63 -36.40
N TYR A 94 2.58 -31.60 -36.60
CA TYR A 94 2.95 -32.99 -36.89
C TYR A 94 2.67 -33.30 -38.37
N ALA A 95 3.68 -33.77 -39.10
CA ALA A 95 3.46 -34.20 -40.47
C ALA A 95 2.54 -35.42 -40.52
N GLN A 96 1.58 -35.41 -41.43
CA GLN A 96 0.67 -36.52 -41.69
C GLN A 96 0.74 -36.91 -43.16
N GLY A 97 0.47 -38.18 -43.41
CA GLY A 97 0.46 -38.68 -44.78
C GLY A 97 -0.01 -40.11 -44.90
N LYS A 98 0.02 -40.60 -46.13
CA LYS A 98 -0.36 -41.97 -46.48
C LYS A 98 0.87 -42.74 -46.92
N VAL A 99 1.00 -43.95 -46.41
CA VAL A 99 1.99 -44.94 -46.86
C VAL A 99 1.30 -46.16 -47.44
N PHE A 100 1.94 -46.81 -48.39
CA PHE A 100 1.63 -48.18 -48.76
C PHE A 100 2.51 -49.12 -47.95
N LEU A 101 1.88 -49.98 -47.16
CA LEU A 101 2.53 -51.07 -46.45
C LEU A 101 2.55 -52.30 -47.36
N TYR A 102 3.73 -52.87 -47.58
CA TYR A 102 3.98 -54.03 -48.43
C TYR A 102 4.28 -55.26 -47.57
N ASN A 103 3.82 -56.43 -48.02
CA ASN A 103 4.10 -57.70 -47.38
C ASN A 103 4.50 -58.75 -48.43
N ASP A 104 5.80 -58.98 -48.54
CA ASP A 104 6.38 -59.99 -49.43
C ASP A 104 6.45 -61.39 -48.80
N SER A 105 5.90 -61.57 -47.59
CA SER A 105 5.79 -62.89 -46.95
C SER A 105 4.61 -63.71 -47.51
N SER A 106 4.56 -64.98 -47.14
CA SER A 106 3.51 -65.92 -47.54
C SER A 106 2.31 -65.95 -46.59
N SER A 107 2.28 -65.08 -45.57
CA SER A 107 1.22 -65.01 -44.56
C SER A 107 0.71 -63.58 -44.39
N ASN A 108 -0.57 -63.43 -44.06
CA ASN A 108 -1.11 -62.12 -43.72
C ASN A 108 -0.42 -61.57 -42.46
N GLN A 109 -0.11 -60.27 -42.47
CA GLN A 109 0.54 -59.61 -41.33
C GLN A 109 -0.37 -58.52 -40.76
N LYS A 110 -0.74 -58.65 -39.50
CA LYS A 110 -1.41 -57.59 -38.75
C LYS A 110 -0.38 -56.65 -38.14
N ILE A 111 -0.57 -55.34 -38.34
CA ILE A 111 0.19 -54.26 -37.71
C ILE A 111 -0.77 -53.46 -36.84
N ILE A 112 -0.46 -53.32 -35.56
CA ILE A 112 -1.32 -52.62 -34.60
C ILE A 112 -1.20 -51.09 -34.77
N ALA A 113 -2.23 -50.35 -34.34
CA ALA A 113 -2.15 -48.90 -34.26
C ALA A 113 -0.95 -48.46 -33.39
N ALA A 114 -0.43 -47.27 -33.65
CA ALA A 114 0.76 -46.68 -33.04
C ALA A 114 2.08 -47.44 -33.28
N SER A 115 2.10 -48.44 -34.16
CA SER A 115 3.35 -49.10 -34.62
C SER A 115 4.30 -48.09 -35.26
N ARG A 116 5.60 -48.27 -35.01
CA ARG A 116 6.65 -47.38 -35.52
C ARG A 116 7.05 -47.73 -36.95
N LEU A 117 7.12 -46.71 -37.78
CA LEU A 117 7.70 -46.71 -39.12
C LEU A 117 8.92 -45.77 -39.07
N GLU A 118 10.09 -46.26 -39.41
CA GLU A 118 11.37 -45.54 -39.31
C GLU A 118 11.89 -45.23 -40.72
N SER A 119 12.09 -43.94 -41.02
CA SER A 119 12.70 -43.48 -42.28
C SER A 119 14.21 -43.77 -42.31
N PRO A 120 14.88 -43.67 -43.47
CA PRO A 120 16.33 -43.81 -43.56
C PRO A 120 17.10 -42.81 -42.67
N GLU A 121 16.53 -41.62 -42.47
CA GLU A 121 17.07 -40.55 -41.63
C GLU A 121 16.79 -40.76 -40.12
N GLY A 122 16.10 -41.85 -39.75
CA GLY A 122 15.77 -42.20 -38.37
C GLY A 122 14.52 -41.51 -37.82
N LEU A 123 13.74 -40.85 -38.68
CA LEU A 123 12.50 -40.18 -38.28
C LEU A 123 11.39 -41.21 -38.09
N ILE A 124 10.63 -41.07 -36.99
CA ILE A 124 9.61 -42.04 -36.60
C ILE A 124 8.22 -41.51 -36.94
N PHE A 125 7.47 -42.32 -37.68
CA PHE A 125 6.05 -42.14 -37.92
C PHE A 125 5.28 -43.26 -37.24
N ARG A 126 4.07 -42.94 -36.78
CA ARG A 126 3.17 -43.89 -36.15
C ARG A 126 1.96 -44.14 -37.01
N LEU A 127 1.63 -45.42 -37.12
CA LEU A 127 0.42 -45.87 -37.78
C LEU A 127 -0.83 -45.39 -37.02
N GLU A 128 -1.78 -44.74 -37.68
CA GLU A 128 -2.97 -44.23 -36.99
C GLU A 128 -3.95 -45.34 -36.60
N ASN A 129 -4.15 -46.31 -37.48
CA ASN A 129 -5.13 -47.39 -37.30
C ASN A 129 -4.47 -48.75 -37.52
N ALA A 130 -4.92 -49.77 -36.81
CA ALA A 130 -4.44 -51.13 -37.06
C ALA A 130 -4.82 -51.58 -38.47
N VAL A 131 -3.88 -52.19 -39.19
CA VAL A 131 -4.11 -52.70 -40.55
C VAL A 131 -3.68 -54.16 -40.65
N SER A 132 -4.30 -54.88 -41.58
CA SER A 132 -3.92 -56.25 -41.91
C SER A 132 -3.45 -56.30 -43.36
N ILE A 133 -2.15 -56.47 -43.56
CA ILE A 133 -1.53 -56.53 -44.87
C ILE A 133 -1.66 -57.96 -45.42
N PRO A 134 -2.31 -58.18 -46.57
CA PRO A 134 -2.43 -59.52 -47.15
C PRO A 134 -1.07 -60.09 -47.53
N ALA A 135 -0.93 -61.42 -47.55
CA ALA A 135 0.25 -62.10 -48.08
C ALA A 135 0.49 -61.69 -49.54
N LYS A 136 1.75 -61.42 -49.91
CA LYS A 136 2.15 -60.98 -51.26
C LYS A 136 1.33 -59.78 -51.78
N GLY A 137 0.97 -58.85 -50.89
CA GLY A 137 0.13 -57.70 -51.24
C GLY A 137 0.54 -56.42 -50.54
N LYS A 138 -0.24 -55.36 -50.79
CA LYS A 138 -0.06 -54.05 -50.17
C LYS A 138 -1.38 -53.46 -49.69
N ILE A 139 -1.32 -52.57 -48.71
CA ILE A 139 -2.47 -51.81 -48.21
C ILE A 139 -2.05 -50.36 -47.95
N GLU A 140 -2.94 -49.40 -48.26
CA GLU A 140 -2.75 -48.00 -47.89
C GLU A 140 -3.06 -47.81 -46.39
N ALA A 141 -2.22 -47.04 -45.69
CA ALA A 141 -2.45 -46.69 -44.30
C ALA A 141 -2.03 -45.24 -44.02
N LYS A 142 -2.72 -44.62 -43.05
CA LYS A 142 -2.39 -43.28 -42.57
C LYS A 142 -1.36 -43.33 -41.46
N VAL A 143 -0.43 -42.39 -41.51
CA VAL A 143 0.64 -42.24 -40.52
C VAL A 143 0.75 -40.79 -40.07
N LYS A 144 1.21 -40.60 -38.83
CA LYS A 144 1.49 -39.31 -38.21
C LYS A 144 2.89 -39.32 -37.60
N ALA A 145 3.62 -38.22 -37.72
CA ALA A 145 4.92 -38.05 -37.08
C ALA A 145 4.86 -38.31 -35.55
N ASP A 146 5.90 -38.91 -34.98
CA ASP A 146 6.02 -39.15 -33.53
C ASP A 146 6.31 -37.86 -32.76
N LYS A 147 6.96 -36.89 -33.41
CA LYS A 147 7.30 -35.58 -32.86
C LYS A 147 6.87 -34.47 -33.83
N PRO A 148 6.62 -33.25 -33.33
CA PRO A 148 6.42 -32.10 -34.20
C PRO A 148 7.76 -31.65 -34.82
N GLY A 149 7.69 -30.96 -35.97
CA GLY A 149 8.87 -30.35 -36.60
C GLY A 149 8.92 -30.45 -38.12
N GLU A 150 9.57 -29.47 -38.75
CA GLU A 150 9.70 -29.38 -40.22
C GLU A 150 10.47 -30.56 -40.81
N GLU A 151 11.35 -31.19 -40.01
CA GLU A 151 12.12 -32.35 -40.44
C GLU A 151 11.25 -33.55 -40.82
N TYR A 152 9.98 -33.60 -40.38
CA TYR A 152 9.04 -34.66 -40.73
C TYR A 152 8.31 -34.43 -42.07
N GLU A 153 8.54 -33.30 -42.76
CA GLU A 153 8.10 -33.08 -44.13
C GLU A 153 8.98 -33.90 -45.10
N LEU A 154 8.63 -35.18 -45.24
CA LEU A 154 9.43 -36.14 -46.01
C LEU A 154 8.92 -36.32 -47.42
N ASP A 155 9.81 -36.19 -48.39
CA ASP A 155 9.62 -36.64 -49.76
C ASP A 155 9.42 -38.17 -49.85
N PRO A 156 8.99 -38.70 -51.01
CA PRO A 156 8.83 -40.15 -51.21
C PRO A 156 10.06 -40.96 -50.81
N THR A 157 9.89 -41.80 -49.79
CA THR A 157 10.93 -42.62 -49.17
C THR A 157 10.40 -44.01 -48.77
N THR A 158 11.29 -44.84 -48.23
CA THR A 158 10.97 -46.21 -47.76
C THR A 158 11.19 -46.30 -46.27
N PHE A 159 10.17 -46.75 -45.55
CA PHE A 159 10.21 -46.93 -44.11
C PHE A 159 10.39 -48.40 -43.74
N THR A 160 11.17 -48.65 -42.70
CA THR A 160 11.24 -49.95 -42.04
C THR A 160 10.29 -49.99 -40.85
N LEU A 161 9.94 -51.19 -40.37
CA LEU A 161 9.11 -51.37 -39.18
C LEU A 161 9.98 -51.96 -38.04
N PRO A 162 10.57 -51.13 -37.16
CA PRO A 162 11.55 -51.60 -36.18
C PRO A 162 10.99 -52.62 -35.19
N GLY A 163 9.67 -52.61 -34.96
CA GLY A 163 8.98 -53.58 -34.12
C GLY A 163 9.06 -55.02 -34.64
N LEU A 164 9.42 -55.23 -35.91
CA LEU A 164 9.61 -56.55 -36.51
C LEU A 164 11.07 -57.04 -36.43
N LYS A 165 12.02 -56.23 -35.93
CA LYS A 165 13.46 -56.59 -35.88
C LYS A 165 13.73 -57.90 -35.11
N SER A 166 12.87 -58.26 -34.15
CA SER A 166 12.96 -59.54 -33.41
C SER A 166 12.70 -60.77 -34.30
N ASN A 167 12.11 -60.59 -35.47
CA ASN A 167 11.95 -61.62 -36.49
C ASN A 167 12.60 -61.17 -37.82
N PRO A 168 13.87 -61.51 -38.06
CA PRO A 168 14.63 -61.06 -39.23
C PRO A 168 13.97 -61.43 -40.57
N SER A 169 13.29 -62.57 -40.64
CA SER A 169 12.59 -63.01 -41.85
C SER A 169 11.40 -62.13 -42.20
N LEU A 170 10.67 -61.62 -41.19
CA LEU A 170 9.55 -60.71 -41.39
C LEU A 170 10.03 -59.26 -41.61
N PHE A 171 11.06 -58.84 -40.88
CA PHE A 171 11.62 -57.48 -40.99
C PHE A 171 12.11 -57.16 -42.40
N LEU A 172 12.70 -58.12 -43.11
CA LEU A 172 13.15 -57.94 -44.50
C LEU A 172 12.02 -57.96 -45.53
N LYS A 173 10.84 -58.48 -45.19
CA LYS A 173 9.73 -58.71 -46.13
C LYS A 173 8.56 -57.75 -45.95
N ILE A 174 8.56 -56.96 -44.88
CA ILE A 174 7.48 -56.01 -44.57
C ILE A 174 8.08 -54.63 -44.39
N TYR A 175 7.68 -53.70 -45.26
CA TYR A 175 8.15 -52.32 -45.30
C TYR A 175 7.02 -51.39 -45.72
N ALA A 176 7.21 -50.08 -45.58
CA ALA A 176 6.27 -49.09 -46.08
C ALA A 176 6.94 -48.14 -47.07
N LYS A 177 6.16 -47.54 -47.97
CA LYS A 177 6.61 -46.45 -48.85
C LYS A 177 5.57 -45.36 -48.90
N ASN A 178 5.96 -44.10 -48.83
CA ASN A 178 5.09 -42.98 -49.21
C ASN A 178 5.31 -42.67 -50.70
N GLU A 179 4.21 -42.41 -51.40
CA GLU A 179 4.24 -42.00 -52.82
C GLU A 179 4.17 -40.48 -52.98
N ASN A 180 3.64 -39.78 -51.96
CA ASN A 180 3.55 -38.33 -51.92
C ASN A 180 4.37 -37.78 -50.74
N THR A 181 4.83 -36.54 -50.87
CA THR A 181 5.48 -35.79 -49.79
C THR A 181 4.53 -35.65 -48.61
N PHE A 182 5.04 -35.87 -47.39
CA PHE A 182 4.31 -35.58 -46.17
C PHE A 182 4.34 -34.09 -45.88
N SER A 183 3.21 -33.53 -45.49
CA SER A 183 3.08 -32.12 -45.15
C SER A 183 2.57 -31.96 -43.73
N ARG A 184 2.98 -30.89 -43.05
CA ARG A 184 2.35 -30.44 -41.81
C ARG A 184 1.12 -29.58 -42.13
N GLU A 185 0.08 -29.69 -41.31
CA GLU A 185 -1.03 -28.73 -41.30
C GLU A 185 -0.87 -27.81 -40.08
N THR A 186 -0.20 -26.67 -40.24
CA THR A 186 -0.06 -25.70 -39.16
C THR A 186 -1.26 -24.77 -39.09
N LYS A 187 -1.83 -24.60 -37.89
CA LYS A 187 -2.81 -23.56 -37.57
C LYS A 187 -2.25 -22.68 -36.47
N ILE A 188 -2.41 -21.36 -36.60
CA ILE A 188 -2.09 -20.45 -35.50
C ILE A 188 -3.32 -20.42 -34.59
N GLY A 189 -3.18 -20.89 -33.35
CA GLY A 189 -4.25 -20.84 -32.35
C GLY A 189 -3.87 -19.97 -31.17
N ALA A 190 -4.87 -19.43 -30.47
CA ALA A 190 -4.67 -18.64 -29.28
C ALA A 190 -4.60 -19.55 -28.03
N ILE A 191 -3.60 -19.31 -27.17
CA ILE A 191 -3.45 -20.01 -25.89
C ILE A 191 -3.61 -19.01 -24.77
N VAL A 192 -4.45 -19.37 -23.80
CA VAL A 192 -4.67 -18.60 -22.58
C VAL A 192 -3.42 -18.65 -21.69
N LYS A 193 -2.84 -17.48 -21.40
CA LYS A 193 -1.79 -17.33 -20.40
C LYS A 193 -2.33 -16.82 -19.07
N GLU A 194 -1.51 -16.92 -18.03
CA GLU A 194 -1.85 -16.37 -16.70
C GLU A 194 -2.02 -14.84 -16.75
N GLU A 195 -1.22 -14.15 -17.57
CA GLU A 195 -1.33 -12.70 -17.77
C GLU A 195 -2.68 -12.31 -18.37
N ASP A 196 -3.24 -13.12 -19.28
CA ASP A 196 -4.55 -12.86 -19.90
C ASP A 196 -5.66 -12.94 -18.85
N LEU A 197 -5.63 -13.94 -17.97
CA LEU A 197 -6.59 -14.11 -16.88
C LEU A 197 -6.49 -12.97 -15.85
N ASN A 198 -5.27 -12.54 -15.51
CA ASN A 198 -5.06 -11.43 -14.58
C ASN A 198 -5.52 -10.09 -15.15
N LYS A 199 -5.24 -9.83 -16.44
CA LYS A 199 -5.76 -8.66 -17.16
C LYS A 199 -7.29 -8.66 -17.20
N ALA A 200 -7.89 -9.81 -17.51
CA ALA A 200 -9.35 -9.94 -17.55
C ALA A 200 -10.00 -9.63 -16.19
N LYS A 201 -9.46 -10.20 -15.10
CA LYS A 201 -9.94 -9.92 -13.73
C LYS A 201 -9.82 -8.44 -13.35
N SER A 202 -8.67 -7.82 -13.64
CA SER A 202 -8.44 -6.39 -13.35
C SER A 202 -9.39 -5.49 -14.14
N GLN A 203 -9.64 -5.81 -15.41
CA GLN A 203 -10.58 -5.05 -16.23
C GLN A 203 -12.02 -5.19 -15.72
N ILE A 204 -12.45 -6.39 -15.34
CA ILE A 204 -13.76 -6.64 -14.72
C ILE A 204 -13.91 -5.82 -13.44
N GLU A 205 -12.93 -5.85 -12.54
CA GLU A 205 -12.95 -5.10 -11.28
C GLU A 205 -13.06 -3.58 -11.52
N LYS A 206 -12.28 -3.07 -12.49
CA LYS A 206 -12.33 -1.66 -12.89
C LYS A 206 -13.71 -1.28 -13.42
N THR A 207 -14.26 -2.05 -14.37
CA THR A 207 -15.60 -1.79 -14.93
C THR A 207 -16.68 -1.84 -13.87
N LEU A 208 -16.64 -2.83 -12.97
CA LEU A 208 -17.60 -2.93 -11.87
C LEU A 208 -17.52 -1.73 -10.91
N THR A 209 -16.30 -1.28 -10.61
CA THR A 209 -16.05 -0.10 -9.76
C THR A 209 -16.55 1.18 -10.43
N GLU A 210 -16.35 1.34 -11.74
CA GLU A 210 -16.87 2.47 -12.52
C GLU A 210 -18.41 2.48 -12.49
N MET A 211 -19.06 1.35 -12.77
CA MET A 211 -20.51 1.19 -12.70
C MET A 211 -21.09 1.51 -11.31
N ALA A 212 -20.39 1.08 -10.25
CA ALA A 212 -20.82 1.35 -8.88
C ALA A 212 -20.67 2.84 -8.52
N ASN A 213 -19.59 3.49 -8.95
CA ASN A 213 -19.38 4.93 -8.75
C ASN A 213 -20.41 5.77 -9.52
N GLU A 214 -20.80 5.37 -10.73
CA GLU A 214 -21.87 6.04 -11.48
C GLU A 214 -23.22 5.93 -10.77
N GLU A 215 -23.58 4.74 -10.28
CA GLU A 215 -24.81 4.57 -9.49
C GLU A 215 -24.76 5.36 -8.18
N LEU A 216 -23.61 5.39 -7.51
CA LEU A 216 -23.41 6.18 -6.30
C LEU A 216 -23.65 7.67 -6.55
N LYS A 217 -23.09 8.22 -7.62
CA LYS A 217 -23.30 9.63 -8.01
C LYS A 217 -24.78 9.92 -8.21
N ASN A 218 -25.50 9.05 -8.92
CA ASN A 218 -26.93 9.19 -9.16
C ASN A 218 -27.80 9.08 -7.90
N LYS A 219 -27.34 8.32 -6.89
CA LYS A 219 -28.03 8.18 -5.60
C LYS A 219 -27.75 9.35 -4.66
N LEU A 220 -26.52 9.86 -4.64
CA LEU A 220 -26.10 10.87 -3.68
C LEU A 220 -26.56 12.27 -4.08
N ASN A 221 -26.53 12.64 -5.37
CA ASN A 221 -27.04 13.87 -6.02
C ASN A 221 -26.85 15.24 -5.32
N GLU A 222 -26.19 15.27 -4.17
CA GLU A 222 -26.03 16.40 -3.27
C GLU A 222 -24.54 16.68 -3.06
N GLU A 223 -24.18 17.96 -3.12
CA GLU A 223 -22.82 18.43 -2.80
C GLU A 223 -22.61 18.54 -1.28
N GLY A 224 -21.35 18.64 -0.85
CA GLY A 224 -20.99 18.86 0.56
C GLY A 224 -20.88 17.59 1.41
N TYR A 225 -20.95 16.40 0.81
CA TYR A 225 -20.64 15.13 1.47
C TYR A 225 -19.20 14.70 1.21
N LYS A 226 -18.50 14.33 2.27
CA LYS A 226 -17.33 13.48 2.18
C LYS A 226 -17.80 12.04 2.02
N VAL A 227 -17.43 11.41 0.91
CA VAL A 227 -17.79 10.02 0.60
C VAL A 227 -16.58 9.12 0.80
N ILE A 228 -16.77 8.09 1.62
CA ILE A 228 -15.78 7.03 1.86
C ILE A 228 -16.31 5.76 1.22
N THR A 229 -15.52 5.13 0.36
CA THR A 229 -15.94 3.94 -0.39
C THR A 229 -15.05 2.75 -0.14
N GLN A 230 -15.62 1.56 -0.26
CA GLN A 230 -14.91 0.28 -0.21
C GLN A 230 -15.59 -0.69 -1.17
N SER A 231 -14.80 -1.42 -1.95
CA SER A 231 -15.27 -2.51 -2.80
C SER A 231 -14.80 -3.85 -2.24
N ASN A 232 -15.72 -4.82 -2.18
CA ASN A 232 -15.45 -6.21 -1.85
C ASN A 232 -15.83 -7.07 -3.05
N ILE A 233 -14.92 -7.93 -3.51
CA ILE A 233 -15.20 -8.88 -4.58
C ILE A 233 -15.96 -10.06 -3.98
N LEU A 234 -17.19 -10.28 -4.44
CA LEU A 234 -18.01 -11.42 -4.03
C LEU A 234 -17.73 -12.63 -4.90
N GLU A 235 -17.60 -12.42 -6.21
CA GLU A 235 -17.37 -13.48 -7.20
C GLU A 235 -16.40 -12.99 -8.27
N SER A 236 -15.49 -13.88 -8.70
CA SER A 236 -14.61 -13.67 -9.85
C SER A 236 -14.37 -15.02 -10.52
N ASN A 237 -14.82 -15.17 -11.76
CA ASN A 237 -14.74 -16.42 -12.48
C ASN A 237 -14.34 -16.17 -13.95
N CYS A 238 -13.46 -17.00 -14.47
CA CYS A 238 -13.08 -17.01 -15.87
C CYS A 238 -13.23 -18.43 -16.41
N GLN A 239 -13.95 -18.58 -17.52
CA GLN A 239 -14.17 -19.90 -18.13
C GLN A 239 -13.00 -20.29 -19.04
N ALA A 240 -11.79 -20.26 -18.50
CA ALA A 240 -10.57 -20.69 -19.18
C ALA A 240 -9.48 -21.11 -18.18
N ASN A 241 -8.64 -22.06 -18.60
CA ASN A 241 -7.46 -22.51 -17.87
C ASN A 241 -6.17 -22.09 -18.57
N VAL A 242 -5.09 -21.93 -17.81
CA VAL A 242 -3.76 -21.65 -18.38
C VAL A 242 -3.32 -22.81 -19.29
N GLY A 243 -2.89 -22.49 -20.51
CA GLY A 243 -2.51 -23.47 -21.53
C GLY A 243 -3.70 -24.01 -22.34
N GLU A 244 -4.92 -23.59 -22.05
CA GLU A 244 -6.10 -23.96 -22.84
C GLU A 244 -6.11 -23.22 -24.19
N GLU A 245 -6.41 -23.97 -25.25
CA GLU A 245 -6.62 -23.43 -26.59
C GLU A 245 -8.05 -22.89 -26.71
N LYS A 246 -8.18 -21.56 -26.70
CA LYS A 246 -9.45 -20.83 -26.85
C LYS A 246 -9.22 -19.50 -27.52
N GLU A 247 -10.02 -19.18 -28.55
CA GLU A 247 -10.00 -17.86 -29.19
C GLU A 247 -10.59 -16.75 -28.31
N GLU A 248 -11.57 -17.12 -27.49
CA GLU A 248 -12.28 -16.20 -26.61
C GLU A 248 -12.71 -16.96 -25.35
N PHE A 249 -12.67 -16.28 -24.20
CA PHE A 249 -13.17 -16.80 -22.94
C PHE A 249 -13.98 -15.74 -22.18
N PRO A 250 -15.16 -16.09 -21.63
CA PRO A 250 -15.90 -15.18 -20.79
C PRO A 250 -15.30 -15.14 -19.38
N CYS A 251 -15.19 -13.94 -18.83
CA CYS A 251 -14.97 -13.70 -17.40
C CYS A 251 -16.11 -12.89 -16.83
N SER A 252 -16.59 -13.31 -15.66
CA SER A 252 -17.63 -12.64 -14.90
C SER A 252 -17.11 -12.24 -13.53
N GLY A 253 -17.64 -11.15 -13.00
CA GLY A 253 -17.37 -10.72 -11.65
C GLY A 253 -18.58 -10.09 -11.01
N LYS A 254 -18.62 -10.16 -9.68
CA LYS A 254 -19.63 -9.53 -8.84
C LYS A 254 -18.93 -8.83 -7.70
N ILE A 255 -19.24 -7.55 -7.49
CA ILE A 255 -18.77 -6.79 -6.35
C ILE A 255 -19.92 -6.35 -5.46
N GLU A 256 -19.58 -6.17 -4.20
CA GLU A 256 -20.31 -5.35 -3.25
C GLU A 256 -19.55 -4.05 -3.05
N PHE A 257 -20.18 -2.94 -3.40
CA PHE A 257 -19.64 -1.60 -3.26
C PHE A 257 -20.36 -0.89 -2.13
N LEU A 258 -19.60 -0.48 -1.12
CA LEU A 258 -20.07 0.22 0.06
C LEU A 258 -19.63 1.67 0.00
N ALA A 259 -20.55 2.58 0.32
CA ALA A 259 -20.25 3.99 0.42
C ALA A 259 -20.90 4.57 1.68
N VAL A 260 -20.12 5.33 2.45
CA VAL A 260 -20.58 6.11 3.60
C VAL A 260 -20.37 7.58 3.27
N ALA A 261 -21.46 8.32 3.14
CA ALA A 261 -21.46 9.74 2.83
C ALA A 261 -21.83 10.55 4.08
N ILE A 262 -20.93 11.44 4.51
CA ILE A 262 -21.08 12.26 5.71
C ILE A 262 -20.94 13.72 5.31
N LYS A 263 -21.77 14.62 5.88
CA LYS A 263 -21.64 16.06 5.63
C LYS A 263 -20.26 16.55 6.10
N GLU A 264 -19.54 17.25 5.24
CA GLU A 264 -18.12 17.56 5.43
C GLU A 264 -17.88 18.44 6.68
N ASN A 265 -18.79 19.36 6.97
CA ASN A 265 -18.77 20.19 8.18
C ASN A 265 -18.91 19.37 9.46
N VAL A 266 -19.85 18.41 9.50
CA VAL A 266 -20.08 17.53 10.65
C VAL A 266 -18.87 16.64 10.91
N LEU A 267 -18.31 16.04 9.84
CA LEU A 267 -17.11 15.22 9.95
C LEU A 267 -15.91 16.02 10.46
N SER A 268 -15.71 17.22 9.92
CA SER A 268 -14.59 18.09 10.31
C SER A 268 -14.69 18.54 11.76
N GLU A 269 -15.89 18.88 12.23
CA GLU A 269 -16.14 19.26 13.62
C GLU A 269 -15.91 18.07 14.57
N TYR A 270 -16.38 16.88 14.21
CA TYR A 270 -16.14 15.67 15.00
C TYR A 270 -14.64 15.37 15.14
N ILE A 271 -13.91 15.34 14.03
CA ILE A 271 -12.45 15.10 14.03
C ILE A 271 -11.73 16.14 14.89
N LEU A 272 -12.12 17.41 14.79
CA LEU A 272 -11.53 18.49 15.57
C LEU A 272 -11.78 18.32 17.09
N ASN A 273 -12.96 17.85 17.48
CA ASN A 273 -13.30 17.63 18.89
C ASN A 273 -12.59 16.40 19.47
N GLU A 274 -12.48 15.31 18.71
CA GLU A 274 -11.69 14.14 19.09
C GLU A 274 -10.21 14.48 19.22
N LEU A 275 -9.66 15.21 18.25
CA LEU A 275 -8.28 15.65 18.31
C LEU A 275 -8.03 16.54 19.53
N LYS A 276 -8.91 17.50 19.81
CA LYS A 276 -8.81 18.36 21.01
C LYS A 276 -8.83 17.57 22.31
N SER A 277 -9.67 16.54 22.40
CA SER A 277 -9.78 15.68 23.59
C SER A 277 -8.53 14.82 23.80
N SER A 278 -7.81 14.51 22.71
CA SER A 278 -6.55 13.78 22.73
C SER A 278 -5.32 14.67 23.02
N ILE A 279 -5.46 16.01 23.06
CA ILE A 279 -4.33 16.92 23.30
C ILE A 279 -3.95 16.89 24.79
N PRO A 280 -2.67 16.66 25.13
CA PRO A 280 -2.20 16.75 26.51
C PRO A 280 -2.41 18.13 27.13
N LEU A 281 -2.71 18.17 28.43
CA LEU A 281 -2.81 19.41 29.20
C LEU A 281 -1.58 20.31 28.99
N GLY A 282 -1.80 21.61 28.79
CA GLY A 282 -0.73 22.56 28.55
C GLY A 282 -0.23 22.63 27.11
N LYS A 283 -0.97 22.08 26.16
CA LYS A 283 -0.78 22.30 24.74
C LYS A 283 -2.09 22.81 24.12
N LYS A 284 -1.98 23.58 23.05
CA LYS A 284 -3.12 24.11 22.30
C LYS A 284 -2.97 23.75 20.82
N LEU A 285 -4.06 23.34 20.19
CA LEU A 285 -4.12 23.14 18.75
C LEU A 285 -3.97 24.48 18.02
N ILE A 286 -3.06 24.54 17.05
CA ILE A 286 -2.78 25.75 16.26
C ILE A 286 -3.09 25.58 14.76
N SER A 287 -3.37 24.37 14.29
CA SER A 287 -3.81 24.09 12.91
C SER A 287 -5.24 23.55 12.87
N SER A 288 -5.84 23.52 11.68
CA SER A 288 -6.98 22.64 11.40
C SER A 288 -6.62 21.19 11.71
N ALA A 289 -7.59 20.43 12.20
CA ALA A 289 -7.50 18.99 12.30
C ALA A 289 -7.78 18.40 10.91
N GLU A 290 -6.88 17.55 10.43
CA GLU A 290 -7.02 16.95 9.09
C GLU A 290 -6.99 15.42 9.20
N PRO A 291 -7.90 14.71 8.51
CA PRO A 291 -7.83 13.26 8.42
C PRO A 291 -6.65 12.84 7.54
N ILE A 292 -5.78 11.98 8.07
CA ILE A 292 -4.73 11.30 7.31
C ILE A 292 -5.36 10.15 6.51
N SER A 293 -6.19 9.34 7.16
CA SER A 293 -6.84 8.20 6.54
C SER A 293 -8.22 7.96 7.14
N ILE A 294 -9.16 7.55 6.30
CA ILE A 294 -10.50 7.14 6.72
C ILE A 294 -10.80 5.83 6.00
N LYS A 295 -11.13 4.79 6.76
CA LYS A 295 -11.45 3.46 6.24
C LYS A 295 -12.73 2.95 6.87
N ILE A 296 -13.52 2.22 6.10
CA ILE A 296 -14.66 1.47 6.64
C ILE A 296 -14.08 0.22 7.31
N GLU A 297 -14.34 0.05 8.60
CA GLU A 297 -13.88 -1.09 9.40
C GLU A 297 -14.96 -2.15 9.52
N ASP A 298 -16.20 -1.74 9.74
CA ASP A 298 -17.35 -2.66 9.83
C ASP A 298 -18.64 -2.03 9.27
N LEU A 299 -19.55 -2.89 8.83
CA LEU A 299 -20.89 -2.54 8.39
C LEU A 299 -21.90 -3.49 9.03
N SER A 300 -22.24 -3.25 10.30
CA SER A 300 -22.97 -4.23 11.11
C SER A 300 -24.40 -4.49 10.60
N ASP A 301 -25.10 -3.50 10.02
CA ASP A 301 -26.56 -3.61 9.78
C ASP A 301 -27.15 -2.85 8.57
N SER A 302 -26.36 -2.50 7.54
CA SER A 302 -26.74 -1.64 6.40
C SER A 302 -27.19 -0.21 6.73
N LYS A 303 -27.56 0.06 7.98
CA LYS A 303 -27.95 1.37 8.54
C LYS A 303 -26.93 1.89 9.58
N LYS A 304 -25.83 1.17 9.74
CA LYS A 304 -24.75 1.50 10.68
C LYS A 304 -23.42 1.10 10.05
N ALA A 305 -22.46 2.01 10.11
CA ALA A 305 -21.09 1.81 9.63
C ALA A 305 -20.10 2.30 10.68
N VAL A 306 -18.98 1.58 10.82
CA VAL A 306 -17.87 1.98 11.70
C VAL A 306 -16.72 2.40 10.81
N LEU A 307 -16.26 3.62 10.99
CA LEU A 307 -15.11 4.19 10.30
C LEU A 307 -13.93 4.25 11.25
N LYS A 308 -12.77 3.76 10.79
CA LYS A 308 -11.49 4.02 11.44
C LYS A 308 -10.89 5.29 10.85
N ILE A 309 -10.69 6.29 11.70
CA ILE A 309 -10.13 7.59 11.32
C ILE A 309 -8.77 7.75 11.98
N GLU A 310 -7.77 8.06 11.17
CA GLU A 310 -6.48 8.58 11.64
C GLU A 310 -6.46 10.08 11.36
N ALA A 311 -6.26 10.88 12.40
CA ALA A 311 -6.25 12.34 12.31
C ALA A 311 -4.92 12.91 12.80
N GLN A 312 -4.52 14.03 12.22
CA GLN A 312 -3.37 14.79 12.67
C GLN A 312 -3.67 16.27 12.85
N GLY A 313 -2.84 16.91 13.66
CA GLY A 313 -2.77 18.35 13.74
C GLY A 313 -1.48 18.81 14.37
N LYS A 314 -1.34 20.13 14.53
CA LYS A 314 -0.18 20.75 15.16
C LYS A 314 -0.56 21.38 16.46
N THR A 315 0.22 21.10 17.49
CA THR A 315 0.05 21.66 18.83
C THR A 315 1.19 22.58 19.19
N LEU A 316 0.91 23.55 20.05
CA LEU A 316 1.88 24.46 20.62
C LEU A 316 1.81 24.40 22.14
N LEU A 317 2.97 24.42 22.78
CA LEU A 317 3.08 24.48 24.24
C LEU A 317 2.48 25.78 24.79
N THR A 318 1.71 25.69 25.88
CA THR A 318 1.10 26.84 26.57
C THR A 318 1.61 26.98 28.01
N GLU A 319 1.38 28.14 28.62
CA GLU A 319 1.80 28.42 30.01
C GLU A 319 1.07 27.57 31.05
N GLU A 320 -0.06 26.96 30.66
CA GLU A 320 -0.87 26.07 31.50
C GLU A 320 -0.25 24.67 31.64
N ASN A 321 0.88 24.40 30.99
CA ASN A 321 1.53 23.11 31.08
C ASN A 321 2.02 22.84 32.51
N PRO A 322 1.54 21.75 33.17
CA PRO A 322 1.96 21.41 34.53
C PRO A 322 3.47 21.25 34.67
N SER A 323 4.15 20.79 33.61
CA SER A 323 5.60 20.63 33.57
C SER A 323 6.35 21.97 33.57
N LEU A 324 5.69 23.10 33.32
CA LEU A 324 6.27 24.45 33.48
C LEU A 324 6.12 25.00 34.92
N SER A 325 5.95 24.12 35.91
CA SER A 325 5.85 24.46 37.32
C SER A 325 7.05 25.28 37.81
N LYS A 326 6.79 26.53 38.23
CA LYS A 326 7.81 27.43 38.78
C LYS A 326 8.48 26.88 40.04
N ASN A 327 7.78 26.03 40.80
CA ASN A 327 8.31 25.43 42.03
C ASN A 327 9.44 24.44 41.73
N GLU A 328 9.40 23.77 40.58
CA GLU A 328 10.43 22.82 40.16
C GLU A 328 11.69 23.51 39.64
N LEU A 329 11.62 24.82 39.39
CA LEU A 329 12.73 25.63 38.87
C LEU A 329 13.52 26.38 39.96
N ILE A 330 13.15 26.22 41.23
CA ILE A 330 13.78 26.91 42.37
C ILE A 330 15.17 26.33 42.67
N ALA A 331 16.11 27.19 43.02
CA ALA A 331 17.50 26.88 43.36
C ALA A 331 18.34 26.16 42.29
N LEU A 332 17.81 26.03 41.06
CA LEU A 332 18.51 25.44 39.92
C LEU A 332 19.44 26.45 39.24
N ASN A 333 20.45 25.93 38.56
CA ASN A 333 21.30 26.69 37.66
C ASN A 333 20.75 26.68 36.21
N PRO A 334 21.19 27.59 35.32
CA PRO A 334 20.67 27.66 33.95
C PRO A 334 20.79 26.37 33.13
N LEU A 335 21.84 25.56 33.37
CA LEU A 335 22.04 24.29 32.67
C LEU A 335 21.02 23.24 33.14
N GLU A 336 20.78 23.13 34.45
CA GLU A 336 19.78 22.25 35.05
C GLU A 336 18.37 22.61 34.57
N ILE A 337 18.04 23.90 34.53
CA ILE A 337 16.74 24.38 34.01
C ILE A 337 16.61 24.01 32.54
N LYS A 338 17.67 24.20 31.74
CA LYS A 338 17.64 23.85 30.32
C LYS A 338 17.41 22.35 30.13
N GLN A 339 18.13 21.50 30.87
CA GLN A 339 17.96 20.05 30.84
C GLN A 339 16.57 19.59 31.30
N TYR A 340 15.99 20.30 32.27
CA TYR A 340 14.62 20.05 32.71
C TYR A 340 13.60 20.39 31.62
N LEU A 341 13.70 21.60 31.03
CA LEU A 341 12.78 22.07 30.00
C LEU A 341 12.90 21.31 28.69
N GLU A 342 14.10 20.83 28.32
CA GLU A 342 14.32 19.98 27.15
C GLU A 342 13.48 18.69 27.18
N LYS A 343 13.06 18.21 28.36
CA LYS A 343 12.21 17.01 28.50
C LYS A 343 10.73 17.25 28.15
N ILE A 344 10.27 18.49 28.09
CA ILE A 344 8.85 18.83 27.93
C ILE A 344 8.39 18.71 26.46
N GLY A 345 9.34 18.68 25.50
CA GLY A 345 9.04 18.71 24.06
C GLY A 345 8.53 20.07 23.61
N GLY A 346 8.64 20.38 22.32
CA GLY A 346 8.12 21.61 21.73
C GLY A 346 8.85 22.92 22.09
N ILE A 347 9.98 22.86 22.80
CA ILE A 347 10.83 24.01 23.15
C ILE A 347 12.09 24.01 22.28
N LYS A 348 12.30 25.08 21.51
CA LYS A 348 13.47 25.25 20.64
C LYS A 348 14.61 26.01 21.33
N THR A 349 14.27 27.13 21.97
CA THR A 349 15.24 28.01 22.62
C THR A 349 14.75 28.41 23.99
N VAL A 350 15.65 28.43 24.98
CA VAL A 350 15.40 28.98 26.31
C VAL A 350 16.34 30.15 26.54
N LYS A 351 15.78 31.34 26.84
CA LYS A 351 16.55 32.53 27.19
C LYS A 351 16.32 32.86 28.66
N PHE A 352 17.39 33.22 29.36
CA PHE A 352 17.38 33.55 30.78
C PHE A 352 17.82 35.00 30.98
N VAL A 353 17.03 35.78 31.71
CA VAL A 353 17.38 37.14 32.12
C VAL A 353 17.29 37.24 33.65
N PHE A 354 18.46 37.24 34.30
CA PHE A 354 18.58 37.40 35.75
C PHE A 354 18.62 38.87 36.13
N LYS A 355 17.90 39.24 37.19
CA LYS A 355 17.94 40.57 37.80
C LYS A 355 18.21 40.42 39.31
N PRO A 356 19.35 40.91 39.80
CA PRO A 356 20.47 41.50 39.07
C PRO A 356 21.25 40.48 38.19
N PHE A 357 21.97 40.97 37.18
CA PHE A 357 22.58 40.13 36.11
C PHE A 357 23.71 39.20 36.57
N PHE A 358 24.26 39.40 37.77
CA PHE A 358 25.37 38.62 38.32
C PHE A 358 24.92 37.35 39.06
N LEU A 359 23.61 37.08 39.16
CA LEU A 359 23.09 35.86 39.77
C LEU A 359 23.42 34.63 38.92
N LYS A 360 23.81 33.54 39.58
CA LYS A 360 24.17 32.25 38.93
C LYS A 360 23.11 31.15 39.09
N LYS A 361 22.12 31.36 39.96
CA LYS A 361 21.05 30.41 40.31
C LYS A 361 19.71 31.12 40.35
N THR A 362 18.63 30.35 40.22
CA THR A 362 17.28 30.88 40.33
C THR A 362 16.97 31.38 41.75
N PRO A 363 16.04 32.35 41.88
CA PRO A 363 15.55 32.80 43.18
C PRO A 363 14.96 31.65 44.00
N SER A 364 15.04 31.74 45.33
CA SER A 364 14.49 30.74 46.25
C SER A 364 12.95 30.73 46.32
N ARG A 365 12.28 31.66 45.64
CA ARG A 365 10.81 31.79 45.63
C ARG A 365 10.27 31.72 44.21
N ALA A 366 9.21 30.93 44.01
CA ALA A 366 8.59 30.73 42.70
C ALA A 366 7.96 32.02 42.12
N ASP A 367 7.45 32.92 42.96
CA ASP A 367 6.82 34.18 42.52
C ASP A 367 7.81 35.16 41.89
N HIS A 368 9.11 34.97 42.15
CA HIS A 368 10.19 35.72 41.53
C HIS A 368 10.62 35.16 40.16
N ILE A 369 10.02 34.05 39.72
CA ILE A 369 10.25 33.44 38.41
C ILE A 369 9.07 33.80 37.50
N LYS A 370 9.38 34.43 36.37
CA LYS A 370 8.43 34.73 35.31
C LYS A 370 8.80 33.88 34.09
N ILE A 371 7.83 33.13 33.58
CA ILE A 371 7.94 32.37 32.34
C ILE A 371 7.11 33.12 31.31
N THR A 372 7.67 33.35 30.13
CA THR A 372 6.99 33.97 29.00
C THR A 372 7.20 33.06 27.79
N ILE A 373 6.13 32.67 27.12
CA ILE A 373 6.20 31.89 25.88
C ILE A 373 6.13 32.82 24.67
N ILE A 374 7.04 32.64 23.72
CA ILE A 374 7.05 33.35 22.43
C ILE A 374 7.03 32.36 21.27
N GLN A 375 6.26 32.68 20.25
CA GLN A 375 6.26 31.98 18.98
C GLN A 375 7.10 32.78 17.99
N ASN A 376 8.06 32.13 17.34
CA ASN A 376 8.82 32.74 16.26
C ASN A 376 8.11 32.39 14.95
N GLU A 377 7.38 33.34 14.36
CA GLU A 377 6.91 33.23 12.99
C GLU A 377 8.12 33.38 12.08
N LYS A 378 8.52 32.29 11.44
CA LYS A 378 9.51 32.33 10.37
C LYS A 378 8.95 31.67 9.14
#